data_AF-A0A965AEU8-F1
#
_entry.id   AF-A0A965AEU8-F1
#
_cell.length_a   1.000
_cell.length_b   1.000
_cell.length_c   1.000
_cell.angle_alpha   90.00
_cell.angle_beta   90.00
_cell.angle_gamma   90.00
#
_symmetry.space_group_name_H-M   'P 1'
#
loop_
_entity.id
_entity.type
_entity.pdbx_description
1 polymer ?
#
loop_
_entity_poly.entity_id
_entity_poly.type
_entity_poly.pdbx_seq_one_letter_code
_entity_poly.pdbx_strand_id
1 'polypeptide(L)' 'MIDTLLVRKARAFAEDMLQKFPKEYVYHNISHTTEVAKAAEEIGTACKLDDDAIETVVVAAWLHDTG' A
#
# COMPACT_ATOMS: atom_id res chain seq x y z
N MET A 1 -9.93 -3.75 -2.81
CA MET A 1 -8.56 -4.19 -2.52
C MET A 1 -8.63 -5.61 -1.99
N ILE A 2 -7.63 -6.43 -2.29
CA ILE A 2 -7.46 -7.76 -1.71
C ILE A 2 -7.42 -7.64 -0.18
N ASP A 3 -8.19 -8.48 0.51
CA ASP A 3 -8.38 -8.39 1.96
C ASP A 3 -7.77 -9.59 2.68
N THR A 4 -6.44 -9.56 2.81
CA THR A 4 -5.68 -10.56 3.55
C THR A 4 -5.22 -10.03 4.91
N LEU A 5 -4.78 -10.94 5.79
CA LEU A 5 -4.23 -10.56 7.09
C LEU A 5 -2.97 -9.68 6.94
N LEU A 6 -2.09 -9.98 5.98
CA LEU A 6 -0.86 -9.23 5.78
C LEU A 6 -1.14 -7.83 5.22
N VAL A 7 -2.05 -7.71 4.25
CA VAL A 7 -2.46 -6.41 3.71
C VAL A 7 -3.09 -5.53 4.78
N ARG A 8 -3.96 -6.10 5.64
CA ARG A 8 -4.52 -5.35 6.78
C ARG A 8 -3.46 -4.86 7.76
N LYS A 9 -2.46 -5.69 8.08
CA LYS A 9 -1.36 -5.32 8.98
C LYS A 9 -0.43 -4.26 8.37
N ALA A 10 -0.07 -4.41 7.10
CA ALA A 10 0.77 -3.46 6.38
C ALA A 10 0.08 -2.09 6.27
N ARG A 11 -1.21 -2.08 5.90
CA ARG A 11 -2.05 -0.87 5.88
C ARG A 11 -2.08 -0.17 7.23
N ALA A 12 -2.40 -0.89 8.30
CA ALA A 12 -2.51 -0.28 9.63
C ALA A 12 -1.17 0.31 10.11
N PHE A 13 -0.05 -0.37 9.82
CA PHE A 13 1.28 0.13 10.12
C PHE A 13 1.59 1.41 9.32
N ALA A 14 1.34 1.41 8.02
CA ALA A 14 1.57 2.57 7.16
C ALA A 14 0.70 3.78 7.56
N GLU A 15 -0.58 3.55 7.85
CA GLU A 15 -1.50 4.57 8.36
C GLU A 15 -0.99 5.22 9.66
N ASP A 16 -0.55 4.42 10.65
CA ASP A 16 0.00 4.93 11.91
C ASP A 16 1.32 5.68 11.71
N MET A 17 2.18 5.20 10.82
CA MET A 17 3.47 5.84 10.56
C MET A 17 3.33 7.16 9.81
N LEU A 18 2.60 7.18 8.70
CA LEU A 18 2.47 8.35 7.83
C LEU A 18 1.71 9.50 8.52
N GLN A 19 0.84 9.21 9.49
CA GLN A 19 0.21 10.24 10.32
C GLN A 19 1.20 11.03 11.18
N LYS A 20 2.40 10.50 11.44
CA LYS A 20 3.46 11.17 12.22
C LYS A 20 4.28 12.14 11.37
N PHE A 21 4.13 12.12 10.05
CA PHE A 21 4.88 12.99 9.15
C PHE A 21 4.29 14.41 9.10
N PRO A 22 5.14 15.44 8.89
CA PRO A 22 4.68 16.80 8.65
C PRO A 22 3.63 16.88 7.54
N LYS A 23 2.53 17.60 7.79
CA LYS A 23 1.42 17.77 6.83
C LYS A 23 1.82 18.52 5.55
N GLU A 24 2.98 19.17 5.57
CA GLU A 24 3.58 19.88 4.44
C GLU A 24 4.13 18.92 3.37
N TYR A 25 4.28 17.63 3.70
CA TYR A 25 4.68 16.60 2.74
C TYR A 25 3.53 16.27 1.79
N VAL A 26 3.61 16.88 0.61
CA VAL A 26 2.66 16.69 -0.50
C VAL A 26 2.85 15.34 -1.22
N TYR A 27 3.99 14.69 -1.01
CA TYR A 27 4.33 13.32 -1.43
C TYR A 27 4.72 12.51 -0.19
N HIS A 28 4.52 11.18 -0.21
CA HIS A 28 4.68 10.29 0.95
C HIS A 28 3.69 10.61 2.09
N ASN A 29 2.41 10.69 1.74
CA ASN A 29 1.31 10.81 2.69
C ASN A 29 0.29 9.69 2.47
N ILE A 30 -0.65 9.54 3.41
CA ILE A 30 -1.61 8.44 3.36
C ILE A 30 -2.48 8.43 2.08
N SER A 31 -2.77 9.59 1.50
CA SER A 31 -3.54 9.67 0.25
C SER A 31 -2.73 9.04 -0.88
N HIS A 32 -1.47 9.43 -1.02
CA HIS A 32 -0.57 8.88 -2.03
C HIS A 32 -0.40 7.36 -1.87
N THR A 33 -0.07 6.89 -0.67
CA THR A 33 0.15 5.46 -0.40
C THR A 33 -1.11 4.64 -0.70
N THR A 34 -2.31 5.17 -0.39
CA THR A 34 -3.59 4.49 -0.69
C THR A 34 -3.82 4.37 -2.21
N GLU A 35 -3.53 5.43 -2.97
CA GLU A 35 -3.65 5.43 -4.43
C GLU A 35 -2.67 4.43 -5.07
N VAL A 36 -1.42 4.38 -4.57
CA VAL A 36 -0.40 3.43 -5.04
C VAL A 36 -0.80 1.98 -4.74
N ALA A 37 -1.28 1.67 -3.53
CA ALA A 37 -1.74 0.32 -3.18
C ALA A 37 -2.90 -0.15 -4.06
N LYS A 38 -3.84 0.74 -4.37
CA LYS A 38 -4.95 0.44 -5.28
C LYS A 38 -4.45 0.19 -6.72
N ALA A 39 -3.57 1.05 -7.23
CA ALA A 39 -3.01 0.89 -8.56
C ALA A 39 -2.17 -0.40 -8.69
N ALA A 40 -1.43 -0.77 -7.63
CA ALA A 40 -0.64 -2.00 -7.60
C ALA A 40 -1.52 -3.25 -7.78
N GLU A 41 -2.68 -3.30 -7.13
CA GLU A 41 -3.65 -4.39 -7.30
C GLU A 41 -4.28 -4.40 -8.70
N GLU A 42 -4.68 -3.24 -9.22
CA GLU A 42 -5.26 -3.11 -10.57
C GLU A 42 -4.28 -3.59 -11.64
N ILE A 43 -3.01 -3.15 -11.55
CA ILE A 43 -1.93 -3.54 -12.46
C ILE A 43 -1.60 -5.03 -12.29
N GLY A 44 -1.44 -5.51 -11.05
CA GLY A 44 -1.14 -6.91 -10.77
C GLY A 44 -2.19 -7.86 -11.33
N THR A 45 -3.47 -7.49 -11.19
CA THR A 45 -4.61 -8.23 -11.76
C THR A 45 -4.55 -8.24 -13.29
N ALA A 46 -4.30 -7.08 -13.92
CA ALA A 46 -4.17 -6.99 -15.37
C ALA A 46 -2.98 -7.79 -15.93
N CYS A 47 -1.90 -7.89 -15.15
CA CYS A 47 -0.73 -8.71 -15.43
C CYS A 47 -0.95 -10.21 -15.18
N LYS A 48 -2.11 -10.63 -14.65
CA LYS A 48 -2.44 -12.01 -14.29
C LYS A 48 -1.45 -12.60 -13.27
N LEU A 49 -1.04 -11.78 -12.30
CA LEU A 49 -0.34 -12.28 -11.12
C LEU A 49 -1.27 -13.24 -10.35
N ASP A 50 -0.67 -14.25 -9.71
CA ASP A 50 -1.40 -15.10 -8.77
C ASP A 50 -1.69 -14.35 -7.46
N ASP A 51 -2.53 -14.94 -6.61
CA ASP A 51 -3.00 -14.32 -5.37
C ASP A 51 -1.84 -13.96 -4.43
N ASP A 52 -0.81 -14.82 -4.35
CA ASP A 52 0.38 -14.60 -3.52
C ASP A 52 1.21 -13.42 -4.03
N ALA A 53 1.39 -13.30 -5.35
CA ALA A 53 2.09 -12.18 -5.96
C ALA A 53 1.28 -10.86 -5.88
N ILE A 54 -0.05 -10.91 -5.99
CA ILE A 54 -0.91 -9.75 -5.75
C ILE A 54 -0.80 -9.30 -4.28
N GLU A 55 -0.88 -10.22 -3.32
CA GLU A 55 -0.68 -9.89 -1.90
C GLU A 55 0.69 -9.24 -1.69
N THR A 56 1.74 -9.82 -2.26
CA THR A 56 3.12 -9.32 -2.14
C THR A 56 3.25 -7.88 -2.66
N VAL A 57 2.72 -7.58 -3.86
CA VAL A 57 2.84 -6.24 -4.44
C VAL A 57 2.02 -5.20 -3.69
N VAL A 58 0.84 -5.58 -3.18
CA VAL A 58 -0.02 -4.70 -2.38
C VAL A 58 0.61 -4.42 -1.01
N VAL A 59 1.21 -5.42 -0.36
CA VAL A 59 1.97 -5.23 0.89
C VAL A 59 3.17 -4.30 0.66
N ALA A 60 3.93 -4.50 -0.42
CA ALA A 60 5.05 -3.63 -0.76
C ALA A 60 4.59 -2.18 -1.01
N ALA A 61 3.46 -2.00 -1.73
CA ALA A 61 2.89 -0.69 -1.99
C ALA A 61 2.44 0.04 -0.71
N TRP A 62 1.91 -0.66 0.29
CA TRP A 62 1.59 -0.04 1.58
C TRP A 62 2.84 0.42 2.34
N LEU A 63 3.97 -0.27 2.20
CA LEU A 63 5.17 -0.02 2.98
C LEU A 63 6.22 0.86 2.27
N HIS A 64 6.06 1.17 0.97
CA HIS A 64 7.11 1.84 0.20
C HIS A 64 7.49 3.25 0.71
N ASP A 65 6.55 3.96 1.33
CA ASP A 65 6.73 5.31 1.90
C ASP A 65 7.07 5.32 3.40
N THR A 66 7.36 4.15 3.98
CA THR A 66 7.59 3.98 5.42
C THR A 66 9.06 4.02 5.82
N GLY A 67 9.95 4.54 4.95
CA GLY A 67 11.39 4.70 5.18
C GLY A 67 11.93 6.00 4.59
#